data_AF-A0A2A2J912-F1
#
_entry.id   AF-A0A2A2J912-F1
#
_cell.length_a   1.000
_cell.length_b   1.000
_cell.length_c   1.000
_cell.angle_alpha   90.00
_cell.angle_beta   90.00
_cell.angle_gamma   90.00
#
_symmetry.space_group_name_H-M   'P 1'
#
loop_
_entity.id
_entity.type
_entity.pdbx_description
1 polymer ?
#
loop_
_entity_poly.entity_id
_entity_poly.type
_entity_poly.pdbx_seq_one_letter_code
_entity_poly.pdbx_strand_id
1 'polypeptide(L)'
;MMMFICGFIASKYEGIFPPLISELIETCENSVTPLQIVQMELDILRAVGCDLSHPSPATILDILLIDLRGRLDADQYELIVFRSKYFKESLLHSVELCHTVPSHLAAISLLLAAKCADIHIDEDSILSACRIPPSHSAALLAKSAQQLIRIRNNVSAATVRNKFAQKGCFSVSDMDAAQLDILEQIAATTE
;
A
#
# COMPACT_ATOMS: atom_id res chain seq x y z
N MET A 1 -5.46 -7.02 -20.11
CA MET A 1 -4.71 -8.29 -20.24
C MET A 1 -3.53 -8.37 -19.29
N MET A 2 -2.48 -7.55 -19.46
CA MET A 2 -1.23 -7.66 -18.68
C MET A 2 -1.45 -7.59 -17.15
N MET A 3 -2.27 -6.67 -16.67
CA MET A 3 -2.61 -6.54 -15.24
C MET A 3 -3.17 -7.83 -14.63
N PHE A 4 -4.08 -8.51 -15.33
CA PHE A 4 -4.69 -9.76 -14.84
C PHE A 4 -3.67 -10.89 -14.76
N ILE A 5 -2.74 -10.97 -15.72
CA ILE A 5 -1.68 -11.99 -15.70
C ILE A 5 -0.65 -11.70 -14.61
N CYS A 6 -0.30 -10.44 -14.37
CA CYS A 6 0.55 -10.09 -13.22
C CYS A 6 -0.08 -10.55 -11.89
N GLY A 7 -1.39 -10.33 -11.72
CA GLY A 7 -2.13 -10.84 -10.56
C GLY A 7 -2.15 -12.37 -10.50
N PHE A 8 -2.32 -13.05 -11.63
CA PHE A 8 -2.25 -14.50 -11.73
C PHE A 8 -0.88 -15.06 -11.33
N ILE A 9 0.21 -14.48 -11.84
CA ILE A 9 1.59 -14.85 -11.47
C ILE A 9 1.79 -14.65 -9.96
N ALA A 10 1.42 -13.48 -9.44
CA ALA A 10 1.53 -13.18 -8.01
C ALA A 10 0.74 -14.17 -7.15
N SER A 11 -0.48 -14.56 -7.56
CA SER A 11 -1.29 -15.54 -6.83
C SER A 11 -0.68 -16.94 -6.82
N LYS A 12 0.04 -17.34 -7.88
CA LYS A 12 0.80 -18.61 -7.89
C LYS A 12 2.06 -18.55 -7.04
N TYR A 13 2.63 -17.36 -6.86
CA TYR A 13 3.84 -17.15 -6.07
C TYR A 13 3.53 -17.06 -4.56
N GLU A 14 2.52 -16.26 -4.17
CA GLU A 14 2.19 -16.01 -2.76
C GLU A 14 0.98 -16.82 -2.24
N GLY A 15 0.09 -17.27 -3.12
CA GLY A 15 -1.18 -17.89 -2.75
C GLY A 15 -1.08 -19.40 -2.49
N ILE A 16 -1.80 -19.88 -1.48
CA ILE A 16 -1.93 -21.32 -1.19
C ILE A 16 -2.75 -22.02 -2.29
N PHE A 17 -3.79 -21.35 -2.76
CA PHE A 17 -4.71 -21.84 -3.79
C PHE A 17 -4.84 -20.79 -4.90
N PRO A 18 -3.91 -20.78 -5.87
CA PRO A 18 -4.04 -19.89 -7.01
C PRO A 18 -5.26 -20.25 -7.85
N PRO A 19 -5.90 -19.27 -8.51
CA PRO A 19 -7.01 -19.53 -9.41
C PRO A 19 -6.56 -20.39 -10.60
N LEU A 20 -7.52 -21.02 -11.26
CA LEU A 20 -7.28 -21.79 -12.49
C LEU A 20 -7.29 -20.88 -13.72
N ILE A 21 -6.67 -21.34 -14.81
CA ILE A 21 -6.72 -20.62 -16.09
C ILE A 21 -8.17 -20.44 -16.58
N SER A 22 -9.04 -21.43 -16.34
CA SER A 22 -10.47 -21.35 -16.68
C SER A 22 -11.17 -20.19 -15.94
N GLU A 23 -10.90 -20.03 -14.64
CA GLU A 23 -11.47 -18.95 -13.83
C GLU A 23 -10.98 -17.57 -14.32
N LEU A 24 -9.73 -17.51 -14.81
CA LEU A 24 -9.18 -16.29 -15.39
C LEU A 24 -9.84 -15.93 -16.73
N ILE A 25 -10.13 -16.93 -17.57
CA ILE A 25 -10.85 -16.77 -18.83
C ILE A 25 -12.27 -16.28 -18.57
N GLU A 26 -12.96 -16.89 -17.59
CA GLU A 26 -14.30 -16.48 -17.16
C GLU A 26 -14.30 -15.04 -16.65
N THR A 27 -13.32 -14.65 -15.82
CA THR A 27 -13.16 -13.27 -15.33
C THR A 27 -12.94 -12.27 -16.46
N CYS A 28 -12.29 -12.70 -17.54
CA CYS A 28 -12.05 -11.89 -18.73
C CYS A 28 -13.19 -11.98 -19.77
N GLU A 29 -14.38 -12.46 -19.38
CA GLU A 29 -15.56 -12.62 -20.25
C GLU A 29 -15.25 -13.41 -21.54
N ASN A 30 -14.38 -14.42 -21.47
CA ASN A 30 -13.93 -15.23 -22.61
C ASN A 30 -13.23 -14.43 -23.74
N SER A 31 -12.74 -13.22 -23.46
CA SER A 31 -12.00 -12.41 -24.43
C SER A 31 -10.56 -12.89 -24.69
N VAL A 32 -10.09 -13.86 -23.90
CA VAL A 32 -8.73 -14.40 -23.94
C VAL A 32 -8.74 -15.92 -24.07
N THR A 33 -7.78 -16.43 -24.81
CA THR A 33 -7.55 -17.88 -24.97
C THR A 33 -6.52 -18.40 -23.96
N PRO A 34 -6.55 -19.69 -23.61
CA PRO A 34 -5.52 -20.29 -22.76
C PRO A 34 -4.10 -20.07 -23.29
N LEU A 35 -3.91 -20.15 -24.61
CA LEU A 35 -2.61 -19.95 -25.25
C LEU A 35 -2.09 -18.52 -25.04
N GLN A 36 -2.96 -17.51 -25.15
CA GLN A 36 -2.59 -16.10 -24.90
C GLN A 36 -2.19 -15.86 -23.45
N ILE A 37 -2.88 -16.50 -22.50
CA ILE A 37 -2.55 -16.41 -21.07
C ILE A 37 -1.15 -16.97 -20.82
N VAL A 38 -0.87 -18.18 -21.30
CA VAL A 38 0.44 -18.83 -21.11
C VAL A 38 1.56 -18.05 -21.80
N GLN A 39 1.31 -17.56 -23.02
CA GLN A 39 2.31 -16.77 -23.74
C GLN A 39 2.66 -15.47 -22.99
N MET A 40 1.64 -14.73 -22.54
CA MET A 40 1.85 -13.51 -21.77
C MET A 40 2.49 -13.78 -20.41
N GLU A 41 2.17 -14.90 -19.77
CA GLU A 41 2.83 -15.33 -18.54
C GLU A 41 4.34 -15.53 -18.77
N LEU A 42 4.72 -16.27 -19.80
CA LEU A 42 6.12 -16.51 -20.15
C LEU A 42 6.86 -15.22 -20.48
N ASP A 43 6.21 -14.31 -21.21
CA ASP A 43 6.81 -13.04 -21.60
C ASP A 43 7.05 -12.13 -20.39
N ILE A 44 6.11 -12.08 -19.43
CA ILE A 44 6.29 -11.35 -18.17
C ILE A 44 7.42 -11.97 -17.34
N LEU A 45 7.43 -13.29 -17.16
CA LEU A 45 8.46 -13.98 -16.37
C LEU A 45 9.86 -13.78 -16.97
N ARG A 46 9.98 -13.82 -18.30
CA ARG A 46 11.24 -13.51 -19.00
C ARG A 46 11.67 -12.07 -18.79
N ALA A 47 10.75 -11.12 -18.85
CA ALA A 47 11.05 -9.69 -18.68
C ALA A 47 11.61 -9.38 -17.27
N VAL A 48 11.13 -10.07 -16.23
CA VAL A 48 11.62 -9.92 -14.86
C VAL A 48 12.76 -10.88 -14.50
N GLY A 49 13.27 -11.65 -15.47
CA GLY A 49 14.35 -12.63 -15.24
C GLY A 49 13.97 -13.76 -14.28
N CYS A 50 12.67 -14.08 -14.18
CA CYS A 50 12.09 -14.99 -13.19
C CYS A 50 12.39 -14.61 -11.72
N ASP A 51 12.81 -13.38 -11.44
CA ASP A 51 13.01 -12.90 -10.09
C ASP A 51 11.72 -12.24 -9.57
N LEU A 52 10.98 -12.99 -8.76
CA LEU A 52 9.77 -12.54 -8.07
C LEU A 52 10.01 -12.25 -6.58
N SER A 53 11.27 -12.29 -6.13
CA SER A 53 11.63 -12.22 -4.70
C SER A 53 11.63 -10.80 -4.12
N HIS A 54 11.20 -9.80 -4.90
CA HIS A 54 11.28 -8.41 -4.51
C HIS A 54 10.36 -8.11 -3.30
N PRO A 55 10.88 -7.52 -2.21
CA PRO A 55 10.09 -7.30 -1.01
C PRO A 55 8.99 -6.27 -1.28
N SER A 56 7.75 -6.65 -0.99
CA SER A 56 6.62 -5.75 -1.15
C SER A 56 6.56 -4.72 -0.01
N PRO A 57 5.99 -3.52 -0.25
CA PRO A 57 5.70 -2.57 0.83
C PRO A 57 4.77 -3.17 1.90
N ALA A 58 3.96 -4.17 1.54
CA ALA A 58 3.07 -4.85 2.49
C ALA A 58 3.88 -5.67 3.50
N THR A 59 4.82 -6.48 3.02
CA THR A 59 5.69 -7.32 3.85
C THR A 59 6.52 -6.48 4.83
N ILE A 60 7.10 -5.39 4.34
CA ILE A 60 7.90 -4.48 5.19
C ILE A 60 7.02 -3.79 6.23
N LEU A 61 5.82 -3.33 5.84
CA LEU A 61 4.88 -2.71 6.77
C LEU A 61 4.47 -3.69 7.89
N ASP A 62 4.19 -4.96 7.56
CA ASP A 62 3.83 -5.96 8.58
C ASP A 62 4.99 -6.21 9.56
N ILE A 63 6.25 -6.19 9.10
CA ILE A 63 7.43 -6.27 9.98
C ILE A 63 7.50 -5.08 10.94
N LEU A 64 7.30 -3.86 10.44
CA LEU A 64 7.30 -2.64 11.28
C LEU A 64 6.15 -2.68 12.31
N LEU A 65 4.97 -3.15 11.90
CA LEU A 65 3.83 -3.29 12.80
C LEU A 65 4.10 -4.32 13.91
N ILE A 66 4.77 -5.43 13.61
CA ILE A 66 5.15 -6.42 14.63
C ILE A 66 6.05 -5.78 15.70
N ASP A 67 6.99 -4.90 15.33
CA ASP A 67 7.85 -4.20 16.28
C ASP A 67 7.09 -3.24 17.22
N LEU A 68 5.97 -2.68 16.75
CA LEU A 68 5.08 -1.84 17.55
C LEU A 68 4.16 -2.63 18.49
N ARG A 69 4.09 -3.96 18.33
CA ARG A 69 3.19 -4.79 19.13
C ARG A 69 3.61 -4.77 20.61
N GLY A 70 2.67 -4.42 21.48
CA GLY A 70 2.92 -4.30 22.92
C GLY A 70 3.54 -2.97 23.35
N ARG A 71 3.82 -2.05 22.41
CA ARG A 71 4.19 -0.64 22.71
C ARG A 71 2.98 0.29 22.73
N LEU A 72 1.84 -0.18 22.21
CA LEU A 72 0.58 0.55 22.09
C LEU A 72 -0.54 -0.24 22.76
N ASP A 73 -1.60 0.47 23.16
CA ASP A 73 -2.85 -0.16 23.58
C ASP A 73 -3.48 -0.96 22.44
N ALA A 74 -4.30 -1.97 22.75
CA ALA A 74 -4.88 -2.87 21.76
C ALA A 74 -5.66 -2.12 20.66
N ASP A 75 -6.51 -1.18 21.06
CA ASP A 75 -7.35 -0.39 20.14
C ASP A 75 -6.50 0.56 19.27
N GLN A 76 -5.47 1.16 19.86
CA GLN A 76 -4.52 2.03 19.15
C GLN A 76 -3.73 1.24 18.12
N TYR A 77 -3.21 0.07 18.51
CA TYR A 77 -2.47 -0.82 17.64
C TYR A 77 -3.32 -1.25 16.43
N GLU A 78 -4.57 -1.66 16.68
CA GLU A 78 -5.46 -2.12 15.63
C GLU A 78 -5.82 -0.99 14.65
N LEU A 79 -6.13 0.20 15.17
CA LEU A 79 -6.35 1.41 14.35
C LEU A 79 -5.14 1.71 13.45
N ILE A 80 -3.93 1.69 14.02
CA ILE A 80 -2.68 1.94 13.27
C ILE A 80 -2.47 0.88 12.18
N VAL A 81 -2.70 -0.40 12.48
CA VAL A 81 -2.56 -1.48 11.50
C VAL A 81 -3.48 -1.24 10.29
N PHE A 82 -4.77 -1.00 10.52
CA PHE A 82 -5.72 -0.82 9.42
C PHE A 82 -5.48 0.47 8.65
N ARG A 83 -5.21 1.58 9.35
CA ARG A 83 -4.97 2.89 8.72
C ARG A 83 -3.68 2.90 7.90
N SER A 84 -2.61 2.30 8.41
CA SER A 84 -1.35 2.17 7.66
C SER A 84 -1.51 1.33 6.40
N LYS A 85 -2.29 0.22 6.48
CA LYS A 85 -2.61 -0.61 5.32
C LYS A 85 -3.43 0.15 4.29
N TYR A 86 -4.43 0.92 4.73
CA TYR A 86 -5.23 1.79 3.87
C TYR A 86 -4.38 2.86 3.16
N PHE A 87 -3.53 3.58 3.90
CA PHE A 87 -2.65 4.60 3.31
C PHE A 87 -1.67 4.00 2.31
N LYS A 88 -1.00 2.90 2.67
CA LYS A 88 -0.10 2.17 1.75
C LYS A 88 -0.82 1.75 0.47
N GLU A 89 -2.00 1.14 0.57
CA GLU A 89 -2.76 0.68 -0.60
C GLU A 89 -3.29 1.85 -1.45
N SER A 90 -3.64 2.97 -0.81
CA SER A 90 -3.98 4.21 -1.51
C SER A 90 -2.78 4.78 -2.26
N LEU A 91 -1.61 4.88 -1.63
CA LEU A 91 -0.41 5.44 -2.23
C LEU A 91 0.13 4.60 -3.41
N LEU A 92 -0.14 3.29 -3.46
CA LEU A 92 0.19 2.45 -4.63
C LEU A 92 -0.54 2.89 -5.91
N HIS A 93 -1.62 3.67 -5.80
CA HIS A 93 -2.30 4.26 -6.96
C HIS A 93 -1.62 5.54 -7.47
N SER A 94 -0.63 6.08 -6.74
CA SER A 94 0.12 7.27 -7.16
C SER A 94 1.24 6.89 -8.12
N VAL A 95 1.14 7.37 -9.36
CA VAL A 95 2.24 7.28 -10.33
C VAL A 95 3.46 8.07 -9.85
N GLU A 96 3.27 9.17 -9.10
CA GLU A 96 4.37 10.01 -8.62
C GLU A 96 5.25 9.34 -7.56
N LEU A 97 4.75 8.26 -6.93
CA LEU A 97 5.45 7.50 -5.91
C LEU A 97 5.95 6.14 -6.44
N CYS A 98 5.78 5.83 -7.73
CA CYS A 98 6.19 4.54 -8.29
C CYS A 98 7.72 4.31 -8.20
N HIS A 99 8.51 5.38 -8.17
CA HIS A 99 9.96 5.33 -8.01
C HIS A 99 10.41 5.21 -6.54
N THR A 100 9.48 5.30 -5.59
CA THR A 100 9.77 5.22 -4.16
C THR A 100 10.10 3.79 -3.78
N VAL A 101 11.18 3.61 -3.01
CA VAL A 101 11.58 2.29 -2.51
C VAL A 101 10.48 1.71 -1.62
N PRO A 102 10.17 0.41 -1.69
CA PRO A 102 9.12 -0.22 -0.89
C PRO A 102 9.21 0.03 0.62
N SER A 103 10.42 0.05 1.18
CA SER A 103 10.65 0.34 2.60
C SER A 103 10.24 1.76 2.98
N HIS A 104 10.56 2.73 2.14
CA HIS A 104 10.19 4.11 2.36
C HIS A 104 8.67 4.28 2.32
N LEU A 105 8.00 3.65 1.35
CA LEU A 105 6.55 3.71 1.24
C LEU A 105 5.85 3.10 2.47
N ALA A 106 6.36 1.97 2.97
CA ALA A 106 5.85 1.32 4.17
C ALA A 106 6.01 2.21 5.42
N ALA A 107 7.21 2.74 5.66
CA ALA A 107 7.51 3.59 6.80
C ALA A 107 6.65 4.86 6.81
N ILE A 108 6.57 5.53 5.66
CA ILE A 108 5.82 6.78 5.50
C ILE A 108 4.32 6.55 5.69
N SER A 109 3.78 5.43 5.19
CA SER A 109 2.38 5.08 5.41
C SER A 109 2.07 4.88 6.90
N LEU A 110 2.97 4.26 7.65
CA LEU A 110 2.86 4.06 9.09
C LEU A 110 2.96 5.39 9.87
N LEU A 111 3.94 6.23 9.54
CA LEU A 111 4.13 7.53 10.16
C LEU A 111 2.93 8.46 9.92
N LEU A 112 2.41 8.51 8.69
CA LEU A 112 1.21 9.29 8.37
C LEU A 112 -0.01 8.76 9.14
N ALA A 113 -0.18 7.44 9.23
CA ALA A 113 -1.28 6.84 9.97
C ALA A 113 -1.25 7.22 11.45
N ALA A 114 -0.06 7.21 12.06
CA ALA A 114 0.15 7.60 13.46
C ALA A 114 -0.09 9.08 13.70
N LYS A 115 0.46 9.96 12.86
CA LYS A 115 0.22 11.41 12.94
C LYS A 115 -1.27 11.74 12.81
N CYS A 116 -1.99 11.13 11.88
CA CYS A 116 -3.44 11.31 11.76
C CYS A 116 -4.23 10.71 12.93
N ALA A 117 -3.68 9.74 13.65
CA ALA A 117 -4.34 9.13 14.80
C ALA A 117 -4.00 9.82 16.12
N ASP A 118 -3.12 10.82 16.11
CA ASP A 118 -2.51 11.41 17.30
C ASP A 118 -1.90 10.34 18.23
N ILE A 119 -1.29 9.30 17.63
CA ILE A 119 -0.63 8.21 18.35
C ILE A 119 0.87 8.42 18.25
N HIS A 120 1.54 8.51 19.41
CA HIS A 120 2.97 8.67 19.45
C HIS A 120 3.69 7.35 19.15
N ILE A 121 4.54 7.36 18.13
CA ILE A 121 5.44 6.27 17.77
C ILE A 121 6.85 6.82 17.62
N ASP A 122 7.86 5.97 17.86
CA ASP A 122 9.26 6.32 17.70
C ASP A 122 9.60 6.50 16.21
N GLU A 123 9.49 7.73 15.72
CA GLU A 123 9.72 8.08 14.32
C GLU A 123 11.17 7.81 13.90
N ASP A 124 12.14 8.10 14.78
CA ASP A 124 13.58 7.93 14.49
C ASP A 124 13.95 6.45 14.33
N SER A 125 13.39 5.57 15.17
CA SER A 125 13.55 4.13 15.03
C SER A 125 13.00 3.61 13.69
N ILE A 126 11.82 4.06 13.29
CA ILE A 126 11.19 3.64 12.02
C ILE A 126 11.98 4.16 10.80
N LEU A 127 12.38 5.43 10.81
CA LEU A 127 13.15 6.04 9.74
C LEU A 127 14.53 5.39 9.59
N SER A 128 15.21 5.12 10.71
CA SER A 128 16.52 4.46 10.71
C SER A 128 16.43 3.00 10.26
N ALA A 129 15.41 2.25 10.69
CA ALA A 129 15.16 0.88 10.23
C ALA A 129 14.94 0.81 8.71
N CYS A 130 14.25 1.79 8.13
CA CYS A 130 14.00 1.87 6.69
C CYS A 130 15.10 2.58 5.89
N ARG A 131 16.18 3.02 6.57
CA ARG A 131 17.31 3.76 6.00
C ARG A 131 16.91 5.04 5.27
N ILE A 132 15.88 5.73 5.77
CA ILE A 132 15.41 7.00 5.21
C ILE A 132 16.27 8.13 5.80
N PRO A 133 16.95 8.93 4.98
CA PRO A 133 17.70 10.06 5.49
C PRO A 133 16.75 11.16 5.99
N PRO A 134 17.05 11.84 7.12
CA PRO A 134 16.18 12.87 7.68
C PRO A 134 15.89 14.04 6.73
N SER A 135 16.83 14.36 5.84
CA SER A 135 16.64 15.39 4.80
C SER A 135 15.62 15.01 3.74
N HIS A 136 15.34 13.72 3.55
CA HIS A 136 14.40 13.21 2.57
C HIS A 136 13.06 12.82 3.18
N SER A 137 13.01 12.49 4.47
CA SER A 137 11.79 12.04 5.15
C SER A 137 10.69 13.11 5.12
N ALA A 138 11.02 14.37 5.38
CA ALA A 138 10.05 15.48 5.35
C ALA A 138 9.43 15.68 3.97
N ALA A 139 10.26 15.72 2.92
CA ALA A 139 9.80 15.86 1.54
C ALA A 139 8.93 14.67 1.10
N LEU A 140 9.30 13.45 1.52
CA LEU A 140 8.55 12.25 1.19
C LEU A 140 7.21 12.16 1.95
N LEU A 141 7.18 12.58 3.22
CA LEU A 141 5.96 12.70 4.02
C LEU A 141 4.99 13.70 3.38
N ALA A 142 5.47 14.90 3.06
CA ALA A 142 4.68 15.95 2.43
C ALA A 142 4.12 15.50 1.07
N LYS A 143 4.98 14.93 0.21
CA LYS A 143 4.55 14.39 -1.09
C LYS A 143 3.50 13.28 -0.92
N SER A 144 3.71 12.36 0.00
CA SER A 144 2.76 11.25 0.24
C SER A 144 1.43 11.75 0.80
N ALA A 145 1.44 12.72 1.71
CA ALA A 145 0.22 13.37 2.21
C ALA A 145 -0.56 14.06 1.08
N GLN A 146 0.12 14.80 0.20
CA GLN A 146 -0.49 15.40 -0.99
C GLN A 146 -1.13 14.35 -1.90
N GLN A 147 -0.46 13.22 -2.11
CA GLN A 147 -1.01 12.13 -2.92
C GLN A 147 -2.23 11.47 -2.27
N LEU A 148 -2.24 11.27 -0.95
CA LEU A 148 -3.42 10.74 -0.24
C LEU A 148 -4.64 11.64 -0.42
N ILE A 149 -4.48 12.96 -0.28
CA ILE A 149 -5.56 13.93 -0.47
C ILE A 149 -6.10 13.87 -1.91
N ARG A 150 -5.20 13.83 -2.91
CA ARG A 150 -5.57 13.73 -4.33
C ARG A 150 -6.31 12.41 -4.64
N ILE A 151 -5.79 11.29 -4.14
CA ILE A 151 -6.32 9.95 -4.42
C ILE A 151 -7.67 9.72 -3.74
N ARG A 152 -7.92 10.36 -2.59
CA ARG A 152 -9.22 10.29 -1.90
C ARG A 152 -10.39 10.70 -2.81
N ASN A 153 -10.20 11.71 -3.66
CA ASN A 153 -11.24 12.20 -4.56
C ASN A 153 -11.26 11.45 -5.91
N ASN A 154 -10.34 10.50 -6.13
CA ASN A 154 -10.26 9.75 -7.37
C ASN A 154 -11.30 8.62 -7.38
N VAL A 155 -12.08 8.56 -8.46
CA VAL A 155 -13.08 7.51 -8.70
C VAL A 155 -12.40 6.13 -8.83
N SER A 156 -11.22 6.05 -9.44
CA SER A 156 -10.51 4.76 -9.61
C SER A 156 -9.99 4.17 -8.30
N ALA A 157 -9.82 5.00 -7.26
CA ALA A 157 -9.41 4.56 -5.92
C ALA A 157 -10.59 4.31 -4.98
N ALA A 158 -11.83 4.45 -5.45
CA ALA A 158 -13.03 4.18 -4.66
C ALA A 158 -13.08 2.73 -4.13
N THR A 159 -12.55 1.76 -4.87
CA THR A 159 -12.51 0.36 -4.46
C THR A 159 -11.72 0.15 -3.17
N VAL A 160 -10.55 0.79 -3.05
CA VAL A 160 -9.74 0.73 -1.82
C VAL A 160 -10.49 1.38 -0.67
N ARG A 161 -11.09 2.56 -0.89
CA ARG A 161 -11.88 3.24 0.15
C ARG A 161 -13.04 2.36 0.64
N ASN A 162 -13.77 1.74 -0.27
CA ASN A 162 -14.90 0.86 0.05
C ASN A 162 -14.46 -0.39 0.82
N LYS A 163 -13.30 -0.97 0.49
CA LYS A 163 -12.70 -2.09 1.22
C LYS A 163 -12.43 -1.72 2.68
N PHE A 164 -11.82 -0.56 2.92
CA PHE A 164 -11.46 -0.11 4.28
C PHE A 164 -12.58 0.63 5.02
N ALA A 165 -13.71 0.93 4.36
CA ALA A 165 -14.91 1.49 5.00
C ALA A 165 -15.68 0.45 5.82
N GLN A 166 -15.43 -0.84 5.56
CA GLN A 166 -16.09 -1.94 6.24
C GLN A 166 -15.79 -1.92 7.75
N LYS A 167 -16.77 -2.31 8.57
CA LYS A 167 -16.63 -2.34 10.05
C LYS A 167 -15.46 -3.21 10.52
N GLY A 168 -15.15 -4.29 9.80
CA GLY A 168 -13.99 -5.14 10.09
C GLY A 168 -12.62 -4.48 9.85
N CYS A 169 -12.60 -3.29 9.22
CA CYS A 169 -11.41 -2.48 8.99
C CYS A 169 -11.45 -1.15 9.77
N PHE A 170 -12.25 -1.04 10.84
CA PHE A 170 -12.39 0.16 11.68
C PHE A 170 -12.87 1.41 10.94
N SER A 171 -13.42 1.24 9.73
CA SER A 171 -13.86 2.35 8.88
C SER A 171 -12.77 3.41 8.70
N VAL A 172 -11.49 2.99 8.63
CA VAL A 172 -10.32 3.89 8.57
C VAL A 172 -10.25 4.75 7.30
N SER A 173 -11.06 4.45 6.29
CA SER A 173 -11.19 5.30 5.09
C SER A 173 -12.09 6.51 5.31
N ASP A 174 -12.97 6.49 6.32
CA ASP A 174 -13.87 7.58 6.69
C ASP A 174 -13.12 8.58 7.59
N MET A 175 -12.17 9.30 7.00
CA MET A 175 -11.38 10.29 7.71
C MET A 175 -12.22 11.53 8.09
N ASP A 176 -12.08 11.97 9.34
CA ASP A 176 -12.71 13.18 9.84
C ASP A 176 -12.01 14.47 9.33
N ALA A 177 -12.63 15.63 9.57
CA ALA A 177 -12.08 16.90 9.13
C ALA A 177 -10.70 17.20 9.76
N ALA A 178 -10.52 16.87 11.04
CA ALA A 178 -9.27 17.11 11.76
C ALA A 178 -8.09 16.30 11.17
N GLN A 179 -8.34 15.05 10.80
CA GLN A 179 -7.36 14.17 10.17
C GLN A 179 -6.96 14.67 8.77
N LEU A 180 -7.88 15.31 8.05
CA LEU A 180 -7.57 15.92 6.77
C LEU A 180 -6.74 17.20 6.94
N ASP A 181 -7.09 18.02 7.94
CA ASP A 181 -6.31 19.22 8.28
C ASP A 181 -4.87 18.84 8.63
N ILE A 182 -4.65 17.73 9.36
CA ILE A 182 -3.32 17.20 9.64
C ILE A 182 -2.58 16.82 8.35
N LEU A 183 -3.24 16.11 7.41
CA LEU A 183 -2.63 15.77 6.12
C LEU A 183 -2.29 17.02 5.30
N GLU A 184 -3.14 18.04 5.34
CA GLU A 184 -2.92 19.32 4.64
C GLU A 184 -1.74 20.09 5.24
N GLN A 185 -1.62 20.13 6.56
CA GLN A 185 -0.47 20.72 7.25
C GLN A 185 0.85 20.01 6.89
N ILE A 186 0.83 18.67 6.90
CA ILE A 186 2.01 17.87 6.51
C ILE A 186 2.35 18.12 5.03
N ALA A 187 1.35 18.18 4.16
CA ALA A 187 1.55 18.48 2.75
C ALA A 187 2.14 19.89 2.52
N ALA A 188 1.76 20.88 3.33
CA ALA A 188 2.23 22.26 3.24
C ALA A 188 3.69 22.46 3.70
N THR A 189 4.32 21.48 4.35
CA THR A 189 5.70 21.58 4.87
C THR A 189 6.77 21.47 3.77
N THR A 190 6.44 21.82 2.51
CA THR A 190 7.33 21.70 1.33
C THR A 190 8.11 22.98 1.00
N GLU A 191 8.54 23.74 2.00
CA GLU A 191 9.53 24.83 1.84
C GLU A 191 10.91 24.44 2.40
#